data_AF-A0A7G9YSA2-F1
#
_entry.id   AF-A0A7G9YSA2-F1
#
_cell.length_a   1.000
_cell.length_b   1.000
_cell.length_c   1.000
_cell.angle_alpha   90.00
_cell.angle_beta   90.00
_cell.angle_gamma   90.00
#
_symmetry.space_group_name_H-M   'P 1'
#
loop_
_entity.id
_entity.type
_entity.pdbx_description
1 polymer ?
#
loop_
_entity_poly.entity_id
_entity_poly.type
_entity_poly.pdbx_seq_one_letter_code
_entity_poly.pdbx_strand_id
1 'polypeptide(L)'
;MLKKSSRIFIDDLAQCTHSGEIYRGLEKGIVEKGDLISLGDVLLGKAKGRTSEEDITFFKSTGVAFEDLITAILVFEKLKS
;
A
#
# COMPACT_ATOMS: atom_id res chain seq x y z
N MET A 1 9.16 -13.13 -7.85
CA MET A 1 7.89 -13.66 -8.37
C MET A 1 6.88 -13.60 -7.24
N LEU A 2 5.76 -12.89 -7.41
CA LEU A 2 4.68 -12.81 -6.41
C LEU A 2 4.02 -14.20 -6.31
N LYS A 3 3.87 -14.73 -5.09
CA LYS A 3 3.26 -16.04 -4.86
C LYS A 3 1.73 -15.87 -4.82
N LYS A 4 0.97 -16.83 -5.36
CA LYS A 4 -0.50 -16.77 -5.44
C LYS A 4 -1.23 -16.65 -4.09
N SER A 5 -0.53 -16.88 -2.97
CA SER A 5 -1.04 -16.81 -1.60
C SER A 5 -0.54 -15.59 -0.82
N SER A 6 0.05 -14.58 -1.49
CA SER A 6 0.62 -13.42 -0.82
C SER A 6 -0.44 -12.35 -0.60
N ARG A 7 -0.43 -11.68 0.56
CA ARG A 7 -1.29 -10.51 0.83
C ARG A 7 -0.55 -9.25 0.38
N ILE A 8 -1.13 -8.49 -0.55
CA ILE A 8 -0.49 -7.30 -1.14
C ILE A 8 -1.15 -6.05 -0.57
N PHE A 9 -0.36 -5.24 0.11
CA PHE A 9 -0.78 -3.96 0.68
C PHE A 9 -0.23 -2.80 -0.16
N ILE A 10 -1.05 -1.78 -0.38
CA ILE A 10 -0.72 -0.58 -1.15
C ILE A 10 -1.09 0.69 -0.38
N ASP A 11 -0.39 1.78 -0.64
CA ASP A 11 -0.67 3.11 -0.08
C ASP A 11 -1.82 3.79 -0.82
N ASP A 12 -1.78 3.84 -2.15
CA ASP A 12 -2.84 4.43 -2.98
C ASP A 12 -3.23 3.54 -4.18
N LEU A 13 -4.52 3.23 -4.29
CA LEU A 13 -5.03 2.30 -5.31
C LEU A 13 -4.96 2.92 -6.71
N ALA A 14 -5.27 4.21 -6.83
CA ALA A 14 -5.32 4.87 -8.12
C ALA A 14 -3.91 4.98 -8.72
N GLN A 15 -2.92 5.34 -7.93
CA GLN A 15 -1.53 5.44 -8.36
C GLN A 15 -0.92 4.08 -8.69
N CYS A 16 -1.10 3.06 -7.83
CA CYS A 16 -0.47 1.75 -8.07
C CYS A 16 -1.06 1.04 -9.30
N THR A 17 -2.28 1.39 -9.71
CA THR A 17 -2.94 0.87 -10.91
C THR A 17 -2.65 1.70 -12.16
N HIS A 18 -1.88 2.79 -12.06
CA HIS A 18 -1.55 3.65 -13.21
C HIS A 18 -0.13 3.43 -13.74
N SER A 19 0.82 3.03 -12.89
CA SER A 19 2.21 2.79 -13.30
C SER A 19 2.95 1.87 -12.32
N GLY A 20 4.19 1.47 -12.67
CA GLY A 20 5.05 0.67 -11.80
C GLY A 20 4.79 -0.84 -11.84
N GLU A 21 5.24 -1.55 -10.81
CA GLU A 21 5.24 -3.02 -10.75
C GLU A 21 3.84 -3.61 -10.61
N ILE A 22 2.95 -2.95 -9.86
CA ILE A 22 1.55 -3.38 -9.70
C ILE A 22 0.80 -3.23 -11.02
N TYR A 23 0.91 -2.08 -11.67
CA TYR A 23 0.36 -1.87 -13.02
C TYR A 23 0.81 -2.95 -14.01
N ARG A 24 2.12 -3.23 -14.08
CA ARG A 24 2.66 -4.30 -14.94
C ARG A 24 2.16 -5.70 -14.54
N GLY A 25 1.91 -5.94 -13.25
CA GLY A 25 1.32 -7.17 -12.74
C GLY A 25 -0.13 -7.34 -13.17
N LEU A 26 -0.91 -6.26 -13.12
CA LEU A 26 -2.30 -6.20 -13.59
C LEU A 26 -2.37 -6.45 -15.11
N GLU A 27 -1.55 -5.72 -15.90
CA GLU A 27 -1.47 -5.89 -17.37
C GLU A 27 -1.12 -7.32 -17.80
N LYS A 28 -0.32 -8.03 -16.99
CA LYS A 28 0.09 -9.41 -17.25
C LYS A 28 -0.85 -10.46 -16.64
N GLY A 29 -1.91 -10.05 -15.95
CA GLY A 29 -2.82 -10.95 -15.24
C GLY A 29 -2.16 -11.74 -14.10
N ILE A 30 -1.04 -11.24 -13.56
CA ILE A 30 -0.31 -11.86 -12.44
C ILE A 30 -0.94 -11.43 -11.10
N VAL A 31 -1.53 -10.24 -11.07
CA VAL A 31 -2.22 -9.63 -9.94
C VAL A 31 -3.58 -9.16 -10.44
N GLU A 32 -4.62 -9.30 -9.64
CA GLU A 32 -5.93 -8.73 -9.89
C GLU A 32 -6.19 -7.55 -8.94
N LYS A 33 -7.09 -6.62 -9.32
CA LYS A 33 -7.46 -5.50 -8.43
C LYS A 33 -7.98 -5.97 -7.07
N GLY A 34 -8.66 -7.13 -7.03
CA GLY A 34 -9.17 -7.72 -5.79
C GLY A 34 -8.08 -8.24 -4.84
N ASP A 35 -6.85 -8.45 -5.33
CA ASP A 35 -5.72 -8.89 -4.51
C ASP A 35 -5.07 -7.73 -3.71
N LEU A 36 -5.41 -6.48 -4.07
CA LEU A 36 -4.81 -5.27 -3.50
C LEU A 36 -5.60 -4.80 -2.27
N ILE A 37 -4.89 -4.61 -1.16
CA ILE A 37 -5.47 -4.17 0.10
C ILE A 37 -4.91 -2.79 0.45
N SER A 38 -5.78 -1.80 0.70
CA SER A 38 -5.32 -0.49 1.17
C SER A 38 -4.73 -0.58 2.58
N LEU A 39 -3.51 -0.04 2.76
CA LEU A 39 -2.91 0.10 4.09
C LEU A 39 -3.76 1.02 4.98
N GLY A 40 -4.37 2.07 4.42
CA GLY A 40 -5.29 2.95 5.14
C GLY A 40 -6.50 2.20 5.68
N ASP A 41 -7.10 1.29 4.90
CA ASP A 41 -8.21 0.47 5.37
C ASP A 41 -7.79 -0.52 6.47
N VAL A 42 -6.56 -1.02 6.44
CA VAL A 42 -6.01 -1.84 7.53
C VAL A 42 -5.86 -1.01 8.81
N LEU A 43 -5.30 0.20 8.72
CA LEU A 43 -5.13 1.10 9.85
C LEU A 43 -6.46 1.53 10.47
N LEU A 44 -7.50 1.66 9.65
CA LEU A 44 -8.87 1.98 10.08
C LEU A 44 -9.69 0.75 10.52
N GLY A 45 -9.12 -0.46 10.47
CA GLY A 45 -9.82 -1.70 10.84
C GLY A 45 -10.89 -2.16 9.85
N LYS A 46 -10.94 -1.57 8.65
CA LYS A 46 -11.87 -1.93 7.56
C LYS A 46 -11.38 -3.14 6.75
N ALA A 47 -10.08 -3.39 6.75
CA ALA A 47 -9.46 -4.55 6.13
C ALA A 47 -8.56 -5.29 7.14
N LYS A 48 -8.41 -6.61 6.96
CA LYS A 48 -7.48 -7.40 7.79
C LYS A 48 -6.05 -7.18 7.31
N GLY A 49 -5.14 -6.91 8.26
CA GLY A 49 -3.69 -6.91 8.03
C GLY A 49 -3.13 -8.33 7.84
N ARG A 50 -1.98 -8.62 8.46
CA ARG A 50 -1.47 -9.98 8.62
C ARG A 50 -2.42 -10.78 9.52
N THR A 51 -2.72 -12.02 9.13
CA THR A 51 -3.68 -12.89 9.82
C THR A 51 -3.06 -14.16 10.38
N SER A 52 -1.89 -14.58 9.90
CA SER A 52 -1.11 -15.67 10.50
C SER A 52 0.40 -15.48 10.32
N GLU A 53 1.20 -16.37 10.94
CA GLU A 53 2.66 -16.36 10.78
C GLU A 53 3.08 -16.84 9.38
N GLU A 54 2.30 -17.72 8.77
CA GLU A 54 2.52 -18.29 7.44
C GLU A 54 2.22 -17.29 6.31
N ASP A 55 1.50 -16.21 6.61
CA ASP A 55 1.24 -15.15 5.63
C ASP A 55 2.55 -14.57 5.09
N ILE A 56 2.68 -14.59 3.77
CA ILE A 56 3.70 -13.78 3.08
C ILE A 56 3.03 -12.46 2.71
N THR A 57 3.54 -11.36 3.26
CA THR A 57 2.98 -10.01 3.06
C THR A 57 3.93 -9.16 2.24
N PHE A 58 3.41 -8.48 1.22
CA PHE A 58 4.14 -7.48 0.46
C PHE A 58 3.49 -6.13 0.64
N PHE A 59 4.29 -5.10 0.93
CA PHE A 59 3.84 -3.73 0.85
C PHE A 59 4.52 -3.06 -0.35
N LYS A 60 3.73 -2.41 -1.20
CA LYS A 60 4.23 -1.57 -2.29
C LYS A 60 3.74 -0.15 -2.08
N SER A 61 4.68 0.75 -1.83
CA SER A 61 4.43 2.19 -1.83
C SER A 61 4.62 2.78 -3.23
N THR A 62 3.71 3.63 -3.68
CA THR A 62 3.88 4.53 -4.83
C THR A 62 4.41 5.90 -4.45
N GLY A 63 4.33 6.26 -3.17
CA GLY A 63 4.74 7.56 -2.64
C GLY A 63 3.61 8.58 -2.83
N VAL A 64 2.97 8.97 -1.74
CA VAL A 64 1.80 9.86 -1.77
C VAL A 64 2.20 11.22 -1.24
N ALA A 65 2.05 12.28 -2.06
CA ALA A 65 2.43 13.64 -1.68
C ALA A 65 1.79 14.15 -0.37
N PHE A 66 0.64 13.59 0.00
CA PHE A 66 -0.01 13.88 1.27
C PHE A 66 0.82 13.41 2.48
N GLU A 67 1.49 12.26 2.38
CA GLU A 67 2.37 11.73 3.43
C GLU A 67 3.56 12.66 3.68
N ASP A 68 4.14 13.21 2.60
CA ASP A 68 5.22 14.20 2.68
C ASP A 68 4.73 15.50 3.34
N LEU A 69 3.56 16.01 2.92
CA LEU A 69 2.98 17.24 3.45
C LEU A 69 2.68 17.14 4.94
N ILE A 70 2.03 16.06 5.38
CA ILE A 70 1.73 15.85 6.80
C ILE A 70 3.02 15.73 7.61
N THR A 71 4.02 15.00 7.09
CA THR A 71 5.33 14.90 7.72
C THR A 71 5.99 16.28 7.88
N ALA A 72 5.95 17.11 6.84
CA ALA A 72 6.50 18.48 6.89
C ALA A 72 5.79 19.36 7.92
N ILE A 73 4.45 19.27 8.02
CA ILE A 73 3.65 19.99 9.03
C ILE A 73 4.06 19.55 10.44
N LEU A 74 4.12 18.25 10.71
CA LEU A 74 4.48 17.72 12.03
C LEU A 74 5.88 18.16 12.47
N VAL A 75 6.85 18.13 11.55
CA VAL A 75 8.22 18.62 11.82
C VAL A 75 8.21 20.12 12.10
N PHE A 76 7.49 20.91 11.31
CA PHE A 76 7.40 22.35 11.47
C PHE A 76 6.75 22.75 12.80
N GLU A 77 5.66 22.09 13.20
CA GLU A 77 4.99 22.34 14.48
C GLU A 77 5.90 22.01 15.66
N LYS A 78 6.65 20.90 15.59
CA LYS A 78 7.60 20.50 16.63
C LYS A 78 8.79 21.47 16.78
N LEU A 79 9.17 22.17 15.72
CA LEU A 79 10.22 23.19 15.78
C LEU A 79 9.72 24.54 16.31
N LYS A 80 8.39 24.75 16.31
CA LYS A 80 7.76 25.96 16.85
C LYS A 80 7.44 25.86 18.35
N SER A 81 7.35 24.65 18.90
CA SER A 81 7.20 24.37 20.34
C SER A 81 8.54 24.37 21.07
#